data_AF-A0A3D1KK82-F1
#
_entry.id   AF-A0A3D1KK82-F1
#
_cell.length_a   1.000
_cell.length_b   1.000
_cell.length_c   1.000
_cell.angle_alpha   90.00
_cell.angle_beta   90.00
_cell.angle_gamma   90.00
#
_symmetry.space_group_name_H-M   'P 1'
#
loop_
_entity.id
_entity.type
_entity.pdbx_description
1 polymer ?
#
loop_
_entity_poly.entity_id
_entity_poly.type
_entity_poly.pdbx_seq_one_letter_code
_entity_poly.pdbx_strand_id
1 'polypeptide(L)'
;MKHRLIKILTISLTATLLWPLVKFAYAYFDDFENASSVLVATDTLTLNLEEENNCTEPLFPGQSCSKVLSVSPETAVPTQYLVHSGDLAGPLCDYIQLVANTEGGEPEYQGPLLSFITAPAPLPNTAIWTFDLFLVSDDPALQGATCTFKLAFAGWQTIIPQFGTGGFSDLASVINTITAGTTQGCNNVGPEQAPSIVINEIMWMGSTVAPDDLWLELRNTTDQPIDIGLWTLENATPADKYGVRRYQFLPTTIIPPAGLFVISRYHNDSPFSALREKPDLQLGKLSFEKISNDPVRLLNQNGEIIDQAKGDTWPAGIDETEKHSMQRWYPAGDGLLWTNWASCLDETCKNILYWDSEDGNFGTPGTGNAFGQGFLGCGNITIISTDAQNSQSSAPATPEDPPLLENSEENLGIMMMEENSSEEPASGTALLGEPLILENTLIDSFDTADDETDDSTSGSTATFDITQDPPPIDPPILNPVTEEQTSVESTGVELPTEPSI
;
A
#
# COMPACT_ATOMS: atom_id res chain seq x y z
N MET A 1 60.15 53.35 35.36
CA MET A 1 59.70 51.95 35.16
C MET A 1 58.23 51.70 35.54
N LYS A 2 57.77 51.95 36.78
CA LYS A 2 56.42 51.54 37.28
C LYS A 2 55.24 51.69 36.29
N HIS A 3 55.06 52.83 35.62
CA HIS A 3 53.94 53.02 34.66
C HIS A 3 53.96 52.15 33.39
N ARG A 4 55.09 51.53 33.00
CA ARG A 4 55.10 50.58 31.88
C ARG A 4 54.65 49.17 32.29
N LEU A 5 54.96 48.72 33.51
CA LEU A 5 54.48 47.43 34.03
C LEU A 5 52.95 47.41 34.14
N ILE A 6 52.35 48.48 34.68
CA ILE A 6 50.90 48.55 34.89
C ILE A 6 50.13 48.39 33.58
N LYS A 7 50.56 49.04 32.49
CA LYS A 7 49.90 48.92 31.18
C LYS A 7 50.00 47.52 30.57
N ILE A 8 51.13 46.84 30.76
CA ILE A 8 51.32 45.45 30.28
C ILE A 8 50.42 44.50 31.08
N LEU A 9 50.37 44.68 32.41
CA LEU A 9 49.55 43.85 33.30
C LEU A 9 48.05 44.00 33.01
N THR A 10 47.56 45.23 32.74
CA THR A 10 46.14 45.44 32.40
C THR A 10 45.76 44.80 31.06
N ILE A 11 46.62 44.88 30.04
CA ILE A 11 46.33 44.28 28.72
C ILE A 11 46.29 42.75 28.81
N SER A 12 47.24 42.15 29.54
CA SER A 12 47.27 40.69 29.77
C SER A 12 46.07 40.21 30.59
N LEU A 13 45.59 41.00 31.56
CA LEU A 13 44.40 40.67 32.35
C LEU A 13 43.11 40.77 31.52
N THR A 14 42.98 41.76 30.63
CA THR A 14 41.82 41.84 29.71
C THR A 14 41.82 40.72 28.67
N ALA A 15 42.98 40.30 28.18
CA ALA A 15 43.09 39.21 27.21
C ALA A 15 42.75 37.83 27.81
N THR A 16 42.94 37.65 29.12
CA THR A 16 42.68 36.37 29.81
C THR A 16 41.27 36.27 30.40
N LEU A 17 40.64 37.38 30.80
CA LEU A 17 39.24 37.37 31.29
C LEU A 17 38.17 37.20 30.20
N LEU A 18 38.49 37.48 28.92
CA LEU A 18 37.53 37.37 27.81
C LEU A 18 37.56 36.00 27.09
N TRP A 19 38.60 35.20 27.28
CA TRP A 19 38.75 33.91 26.59
C TRP A 19 37.64 32.87 26.87
N PRO A 20 37.02 32.76 28.07
CA PRO A 20 35.97 31.76 28.32
C PRO A 20 34.56 32.20 27.86
N LEU A 21 34.42 33.38 27.25
CA LEU A 21 33.11 33.91 26.81
C LEU A 21 32.81 33.69 25.32
N VAL A 22 33.78 33.26 24.51
CA VAL A 22 33.51 32.79 23.15
C VAL A 22 33.06 31.33 23.21
N LYS A 23 31.80 31.11 23.60
CA LYS A 23 31.11 29.89 23.22
C LYS A 23 30.96 29.89 21.70
N PHE A 24 31.27 28.75 21.09
CA PHE A 24 31.19 28.44 19.65
C PHE A 24 30.54 29.52 18.77
N ALA A 25 31.38 30.22 18.00
CA ALA A 25 30.90 30.98 16.85
C ALA A 25 30.49 29.97 15.77
N TYR A 26 29.22 29.58 15.80
CA TYR A 26 28.60 28.84 14.70
C TYR A 26 28.62 29.74 13.47
N ALA A 27 29.55 29.47 12.55
CA ALA A 27 29.42 29.96 11.19
C ALA A 27 28.22 29.23 10.56
N TYR A 28 27.41 30.00 9.86
CA TYR A 28 26.20 29.56 9.19
C TYR A 28 26.28 30.07 7.75
N PHE A 29 26.19 29.16 6.80
CA PHE A 29 26.24 29.47 5.38
C PHE A 29 25.18 28.58 4.73
N ASP A 30 23.99 29.17 4.54
CA ASP A 30 22.97 28.63 3.66
C ASP A 30 23.09 29.41 2.34
N ASP A 31 23.59 28.76 1.30
CA ASP A 31 23.24 29.11 -0.07
C ASP A 31 21.81 28.61 -0.39
N PHE A 32 21.22 29.06 -1.49
CA PHE A 32 19.95 28.54 -1.99
C PHE A 32 20.04 28.48 -3.51
N GLU A 33 20.61 27.40 -4.03
CA GLU A 33 20.93 27.25 -5.45
C GLU A 33 19.70 26.93 -6.30
N ASN A 34 18.95 27.98 -6.64
CA ASN A 34 18.00 27.92 -7.74
C ASN A 34 18.76 28.02 -9.07
N ALA A 35 19.14 26.86 -9.61
CA ALA A 35 20.14 26.66 -10.67
C ALA A 35 20.14 27.70 -11.82
N SER A 36 21.07 28.67 -11.78
CA SER A 36 21.76 29.31 -12.94
C SER A 36 22.64 30.54 -12.61
N SER A 37 23.52 30.52 -11.58
CA SER A 37 24.65 31.49 -11.55
C SER A 37 25.85 31.10 -10.69
N VAL A 38 26.99 30.83 -11.33
CA VAL A 38 28.31 30.61 -10.71
C VAL A 38 28.83 31.84 -9.95
N LEU A 39 29.39 31.70 -8.73
CA LEU A 39 30.72 32.27 -8.36
C LEU A 39 31.25 31.95 -6.93
N VAL A 40 32.54 31.56 -6.88
CA VAL A 40 33.47 31.49 -5.71
C VAL A 40 33.25 30.36 -4.69
N ALA A 41 34.00 29.27 -4.85
CA ALA A 41 34.08 28.18 -3.88
C ALA A 41 34.96 28.49 -2.66
N THR A 42 34.46 28.14 -1.47
CA THR A 42 35.26 27.96 -0.23
C THR A 42 34.72 26.77 0.57
N ASP A 43 34.92 25.54 0.05
CA ASP A 43 34.56 24.24 0.66
C ASP A 43 33.26 24.24 1.49
N THR A 44 32.16 24.69 0.88
CA THR A 44 30.81 24.34 1.33
C THR A 44 30.55 22.85 1.09
N LEU A 45 29.51 22.33 1.73
CA LEU A 45 28.86 21.12 1.25
C LEU A 45 27.97 21.55 0.07
N THR A 46 28.01 20.82 -1.04
CA THR A 46 27.07 20.96 -2.15
C THR A 46 26.49 19.59 -2.47
N LEU A 47 25.18 19.50 -2.66
CA LEU A 47 24.50 18.31 -3.16
C LEU A 47 24.15 18.49 -4.63
N ASN A 48 24.70 17.62 -5.49
CA ASN A 48 24.27 17.50 -6.87
C ASN A 48 23.04 16.58 -6.92
N LEU A 49 21.98 17.05 -7.60
CA LEU A 49 20.81 16.26 -7.95
C LEU A 49 20.75 16.09 -9.46
N GLU A 50 20.62 14.85 -9.95
CA GLU A 50 20.36 14.57 -11.37
C GLU A 50 18.98 13.90 -11.54
N GLU A 51 18.15 14.43 -12.45
CA GLU A 51 16.84 13.85 -12.77
C GLU A 51 16.96 12.81 -13.89
N GLU A 52 16.65 11.54 -13.60
CA GLU A 52 16.76 10.45 -14.58
C GLU A 52 15.44 10.23 -15.37
N ASN A 53 14.30 10.46 -14.72
CA ASN A 53 12.98 10.55 -15.37
C ASN A 53 12.08 11.54 -14.61
N ASN A 54 10.87 11.79 -15.12
CA ASN A 54 9.94 12.75 -14.51
C ASN A 54 8.48 12.42 -14.85
N CYS A 55 7.56 12.72 -13.94
CA CYS A 55 6.12 12.61 -14.17
C CYS A 55 5.63 13.74 -15.10
N THR A 56 5.62 13.52 -16.41
CA THR A 56 5.20 14.52 -17.41
C THR A 56 3.76 14.38 -17.90
N GLU A 57 3.19 13.17 -17.81
CA GLU A 57 1.80 12.91 -18.20
C GLU A 57 0.82 13.21 -17.06
N PRO A 58 -0.45 13.56 -17.34
CA PRO A 58 -1.48 13.70 -16.32
C PRO A 58 -1.71 12.38 -15.59
N LEU A 59 -1.68 12.41 -14.27
CA LEU A 59 -1.90 11.24 -13.42
C LEU A 59 -3.41 11.00 -13.28
N PHE A 60 -3.86 9.79 -13.64
CA PHE A 60 -5.27 9.42 -13.51
C PHE A 60 -5.51 8.65 -12.19
N PRO A 61 -6.76 8.66 -11.68
CA PRO A 61 -7.30 7.68 -10.74
C PRO A 61 -6.56 6.34 -10.62
N GLY A 62 -5.79 6.18 -9.53
CA GLY A 62 -5.00 4.99 -9.19
C GLY A 62 -3.99 4.51 -10.24
N GLN A 63 -3.62 5.36 -11.21
CA GLN A 63 -2.34 5.22 -11.88
C GLN A 63 -1.22 5.73 -10.95
N SER A 64 -0.02 5.19 -11.14
CA SER A 64 1.21 5.69 -10.53
C SER A 64 2.08 6.38 -11.58
N CYS A 65 2.96 7.28 -11.13
CA CYS A 65 4.10 7.71 -11.91
C CYS A 65 5.37 7.68 -11.04
N SER A 66 6.44 7.10 -11.57
CA SER A 66 7.74 7.02 -10.92
C SER A 66 8.59 8.25 -11.28
N LYS A 67 9.20 8.87 -10.28
CA LYS A 67 10.31 9.83 -10.47
C LYS A 67 11.60 9.29 -9.86
N VAL A 68 12.68 9.28 -10.62
CA VAL A 68 14.00 8.81 -10.21
C VAL A 68 14.98 9.98 -10.15
N LEU A 69 15.64 10.11 -9.00
CA LEU A 69 16.66 11.12 -8.71
C LEU A 69 17.92 10.44 -8.19
N SER A 70 19.08 10.84 -8.69
CA SER A 70 20.34 10.55 -7.98
C SER A 70 20.77 11.77 -7.16
N VAL A 71 21.29 11.54 -5.96
CA VAL A 71 21.90 12.56 -5.08
C VAL A 71 23.34 12.19 -4.76
N SER A 72 24.25 13.14 -4.87
CA SER A 72 25.68 12.97 -4.56
C SER A 72 26.30 14.23 -3.95
N PRO A 73 27.24 14.12 -3.00
CA PRO A 73 27.97 15.28 -2.49
C PRO A 73 29.10 15.68 -3.45
N GLU A 74 29.18 16.95 -3.83
CA GLU A 74 30.28 17.48 -4.67
C GLU A 74 31.63 17.44 -3.92
N THR A 75 31.59 17.68 -2.60
CA THR A 75 32.78 17.72 -1.74
C THR A 75 32.89 16.46 -0.89
N ALA A 76 34.12 15.96 -0.70
CA ALA A 76 34.42 14.72 0.04
C ALA A 76 34.27 14.82 1.57
N VAL A 77 33.31 15.63 2.03
CA VAL A 77 32.98 15.84 3.44
C VAL A 77 32.00 14.75 3.89
N PRO A 78 32.26 14.00 4.97
CA PRO A 78 31.32 13.03 5.50
C PRO A 78 29.97 13.67 5.82
N THR A 79 28.96 13.27 5.06
CA THR A 79 27.63 13.91 5.01
C THR A 79 26.54 12.93 5.43
N GLN A 80 25.53 13.45 6.12
CA GLN A 80 24.24 12.80 6.32
C GLN A 80 23.16 13.69 5.71
N TYR A 81 22.00 13.12 5.40
CA TYR A 81 20.91 13.82 4.75
C TYR A 81 19.56 13.29 5.22
N LEU A 82 18.51 14.09 5.02
CA LEU A 82 17.13 13.62 4.99
C LEU A 82 16.46 14.10 3.70
N VAL A 83 15.38 13.43 3.30
CA VAL A 83 14.54 13.84 2.18
C VAL A 83 13.16 14.20 2.71
N HIS A 84 12.55 15.25 2.15
CA HIS A 84 11.18 15.64 2.51
C HIS A 84 10.44 16.31 1.35
N SER A 85 9.11 16.41 1.47
CA SER A 85 8.30 17.27 0.59
C SER A 85 8.34 18.73 1.08
N GLY A 86 8.30 19.68 0.14
CA GLY A 86 8.31 21.11 0.44
C GLY A 86 7.51 21.93 -0.56
N ASP A 87 7.24 23.20 -0.23
CA ASP A 87 6.54 24.17 -1.10
C ASP A 87 5.28 23.62 -1.80
N LEU A 88 4.49 22.80 -1.10
CA LEU A 88 3.29 22.16 -1.65
C LEU A 88 2.21 23.20 -1.96
N ALA A 89 1.71 23.20 -3.20
CA ALA A 89 0.77 24.17 -3.71
C ALA A 89 -0.20 23.55 -4.74
N GLY A 90 -1.50 23.71 -4.47
CA GLY A 90 -2.60 23.25 -5.32
C GLY A 90 -3.47 22.18 -4.64
N PRO A 91 -4.78 22.12 -4.96
CA PRO A 91 -5.74 21.30 -4.21
C PRO A 91 -5.59 19.80 -4.46
N LEU A 92 -4.74 19.38 -5.41
CA LEU A 92 -4.48 17.96 -5.65
C LEU A 92 -3.53 17.37 -4.61
N CYS A 93 -2.71 18.18 -3.92
CA CYS A 93 -1.65 17.66 -3.04
C CYS A 93 -2.18 16.78 -1.90
N ASP A 94 -3.35 17.14 -1.34
CA ASP A 94 -4.04 16.38 -0.28
C ASP A 94 -4.43 14.96 -0.74
N TYR A 95 -4.44 14.71 -2.05
CA TYR A 95 -4.85 13.47 -2.70
C TYR A 95 -3.70 12.76 -3.43
N ILE A 96 -2.44 13.15 -3.18
CA ILE A 96 -1.27 12.41 -3.65
C ILE A 96 -0.69 11.56 -2.52
N GLN A 97 -0.60 10.25 -2.73
CA GLN A 97 0.25 9.36 -1.92
C GLN A 97 1.63 9.25 -2.58
N LEU A 98 2.65 8.96 -1.76
CA LEU A 98 4.03 8.77 -2.17
C LEU A 98 4.58 7.49 -1.52
N VAL A 99 5.26 6.67 -2.32
CA VAL A 99 6.24 5.69 -1.86
C VAL A 99 7.62 6.22 -2.25
N ALA A 100 8.55 6.30 -1.31
CA ALA A 100 9.92 6.73 -1.55
C ALA A 100 10.89 5.64 -1.09
N ASN A 101 11.83 5.24 -1.96
CA ASN A 101 12.72 4.10 -1.73
C ASN A 101 14.10 4.34 -2.35
N THR A 102 15.14 3.72 -1.79
CA THR A 102 16.50 3.65 -2.38
C THR A 102 16.81 2.20 -2.76
N GLU A 103 17.52 1.98 -3.88
CA GLU A 103 17.68 0.64 -4.50
C GLU A 103 17.90 -0.53 -3.52
N GLY A 104 16.88 -1.38 -3.36
CA GLY A 104 17.03 -2.74 -2.84
C GLY A 104 16.43 -3.07 -1.46
N GLY A 105 15.49 -2.28 -0.92
CA GLY A 105 14.86 -2.58 0.38
C GLY A 105 13.38 -2.23 0.49
N GLU A 106 12.88 -2.31 1.72
CA GLU A 106 11.62 -1.69 2.16
C GLU A 106 11.62 -0.19 1.85
N PRO A 107 10.45 0.44 1.60
CA PRO A 107 10.39 1.89 1.41
C PRO A 107 10.88 2.69 2.62
N GLU A 108 11.75 3.67 2.39
CA GLU A 108 12.14 4.70 3.36
C GLU A 108 10.94 5.59 3.77
N TYR A 109 9.89 5.63 2.94
CA TYR A 109 8.59 6.21 3.27
C TYR A 109 7.45 5.60 2.44
N GLN A 110 6.28 5.41 3.05
CA GLN A 110 5.01 5.18 2.36
C GLN A 110 3.90 5.98 3.07
N GLY A 111 3.19 6.86 2.35
CA GLY A 111 2.09 7.64 2.91
C GLY A 111 1.76 8.94 2.15
N PRO A 112 0.97 9.86 2.74
CA PRO A 112 0.55 11.09 2.07
C PRO A 112 1.73 11.99 1.72
N LEU A 113 1.73 12.61 0.54
CA LEU A 113 2.80 13.52 0.08
C LEU A 113 3.01 14.71 1.02
N LEU A 114 1.94 15.21 1.65
CA LEU A 114 2.01 16.30 2.66
C LEU A 114 2.83 15.93 3.91
N SER A 115 2.94 14.65 4.23
CA SER A 115 3.61 14.14 5.43
C SER A 115 4.98 13.53 5.15
N PHE A 116 5.48 13.63 3.91
CA PHE A 116 6.74 13.00 3.51
C PHE A 116 7.95 13.69 4.16
N ILE A 117 8.59 12.96 5.08
CA ILE A 117 9.92 13.25 5.62
C ILE A 117 10.59 11.94 6.07
N THR A 118 11.87 11.74 5.70
CA THR A 118 12.66 10.56 6.10
C THR A 118 13.39 10.80 7.42
N ALA A 119 13.89 9.72 8.03
CA ALA A 119 14.92 9.84 9.05
C ALA A 119 16.25 10.35 8.44
N PRO A 120 17.16 10.95 9.24
CA PRO A 120 18.52 11.25 8.79
C PRO A 120 19.34 9.98 8.54
N ALA A 121 19.91 9.85 7.34
CA ALA A 121 20.76 8.73 6.92
C ALA A 121 22.14 9.23 6.46
N PRO A 122 23.23 8.43 6.57
CA PRO A 122 24.51 8.75 5.94
C PRO A 122 24.38 8.81 4.41
N LEU A 123 24.96 9.83 3.77
CA LEU A 123 24.96 9.97 2.32
C LEU A 123 26.12 9.15 1.71
N PRO A 124 25.87 8.09 0.91
CA PRO A 124 26.91 7.43 0.12
C PRO A 124 27.42 8.35 -1.02
N ASN A 125 28.44 7.91 -1.76
CA ASN A 125 28.99 8.64 -2.91
C ASN A 125 27.90 9.02 -3.94
N THR A 126 26.89 8.17 -4.09
CA THR A 126 25.66 8.41 -4.84
C THR A 126 24.55 7.59 -4.18
N ALA A 127 23.39 8.18 -3.92
CA ALA A 127 22.17 7.46 -3.58
C ALA A 127 21.16 7.66 -4.72
N ILE A 128 20.59 6.58 -5.23
CA ILE A 128 19.51 6.60 -6.22
C ILE A 128 18.20 6.43 -5.47
N TRP A 129 17.28 7.37 -5.69
CA TRP A 129 15.95 7.42 -5.08
C TRP A 129 14.87 7.26 -6.15
N THR A 130 13.90 6.40 -5.86
CA THR A 130 12.65 6.31 -6.62
C THR A 130 11.50 6.85 -5.76
N PHE A 131 10.68 7.71 -6.37
CA PHE A 131 9.51 8.37 -5.80
C PHE A 131 8.28 8.01 -6.64
N ASP A 132 7.49 7.07 -6.18
CA ASP A 132 6.28 6.61 -6.85
C ASP A 132 5.07 7.37 -6.31
N LEU A 133 4.42 8.14 -7.19
CA LEU A 133 3.35 9.07 -6.85
C LEU A 133 2.01 8.56 -7.38
N PHE A 134 0.98 8.56 -6.52
CA PHE A 134 -0.33 7.96 -6.80
C PHE A 134 -1.45 8.99 -6.55
N LEU A 135 -2.41 9.11 -7.47
CA LEU A 135 -3.62 9.91 -7.25
C LEU A 135 -4.71 9.07 -6.59
N VAL A 136 -5.07 9.42 -5.35
CA VAL A 136 -6.03 8.69 -4.50
C VAL A 136 -7.41 9.36 -4.37
N SER A 137 -7.82 10.16 -5.37
CA SER A 137 -9.21 10.59 -5.55
C SER A 137 -9.61 10.63 -7.03
N ASP A 138 -10.86 10.26 -7.32
CA ASP A 138 -11.52 10.42 -8.62
C ASP A 138 -12.55 11.56 -8.67
N ASP A 139 -12.61 12.40 -7.65
CA ASP A 139 -13.54 13.54 -7.60
C ASP A 139 -13.47 14.36 -8.91
N PRO A 140 -14.58 14.44 -9.68
CA PRO A 140 -14.61 15.22 -10.92
C PRO A 140 -14.21 16.69 -10.77
N ALA A 141 -14.30 17.26 -9.56
CA ALA A 141 -13.83 18.61 -9.25
C ALA A 141 -12.29 18.75 -9.25
N LEU A 142 -11.54 17.65 -9.12
CA LEU A 142 -10.07 17.63 -9.17
C LEU A 142 -9.53 17.48 -10.61
N GLN A 143 -10.35 17.21 -11.63
CA GLN A 143 -9.86 16.98 -13.00
C GLN A 143 -9.14 18.22 -13.56
N GLY A 144 -7.90 18.04 -14.01
CA GLY A 144 -7.04 19.14 -14.45
C GLY A 144 -6.51 20.05 -13.33
N ALA A 145 -6.78 19.76 -12.06
CA ALA A 145 -6.11 20.40 -10.94
C ALA A 145 -4.64 19.93 -10.83
N THR A 146 -3.82 20.69 -10.11
CA THR A 146 -2.39 20.39 -9.94
C THR A 146 -1.98 20.24 -8.49
N CYS A 147 -0.90 19.50 -8.27
CA CYS A 147 -0.04 19.61 -7.10
C CYS A 147 1.36 19.96 -7.56
N THR A 148 1.80 21.19 -7.30
CA THR A 148 3.20 21.60 -7.41
C THR A 148 3.87 21.41 -6.05
N PHE A 149 5.05 20.81 -6.01
CA PHE A 149 5.79 20.57 -4.78
C PHE A 149 7.29 20.41 -5.07
N LYS A 150 8.12 20.49 -4.03
CA LYS A 150 9.53 20.10 -4.08
C LYS A 150 9.75 18.73 -3.47
N LEU A 151 10.67 17.98 -4.05
CA LEU A 151 11.44 16.96 -3.32
C LEU A 151 12.74 17.64 -2.90
N ALA A 152 12.98 17.73 -1.60
CA ALA A 152 14.09 18.48 -1.02
C ALA A 152 15.01 17.56 -0.22
N PHE A 153 16.31 17.68 -0.50
CA PHE A 153 17.38 16.91 0.12
C PHE A 153 18.17 17.86 1.02
N ALA A 154 17.94 17.76 2.33
CA ALA A 154 18.66 18.54 3.32
C ALA A 154 19.93 17.77 3.72
N GLY A 155 21.11 18.22 3.30
CA GLY A 155 22.40 17.60 3.60
C GLY A 155 23.19 18.39 4.65
N TRP A 156 23.90 17.70 5.55
CA TRP A 156 24.80 18.33 6.52
C TRP A 156 25.89 17.38 7.01
N GLN A 157 26.95 17.92 7.64
CA GLN A 157 28.06 17.09 8.14
C GLN A 157 27.61 16.05 9.19
N THR A 158 28.15 14.82 9.12
CA THR A 158 27.83 13.73 10.07
C THR A 158 28.15 14.04 11.54
N ILE A 159 29.03 15.01 11.79
CA ILE A 159 29.42 15.46 13.15
C ILE A 159 28.44 16.47 13.79
N ILE A 160 27.45 16.95 13.04
CA ILE A 160 26.45 17.92 13.50
C ILE A 160 25.11 17.18 13.70
N PRO A 161 24.44 17.32 14.86
CA PRO A 161 23.35 16.42 15.25
C PRO A 161 22.02 16.64 14.49
N GLN A 162 21.86 17.78 13.81
CA GLN A 162 20.65 18.15 13.08
C GLN A 162 20.97 19.25 12.05
N PHE A 163 20.26 19.25 10.92
CA PHE A 163 20.36 20.27 9.87
C PHE A 163 20.23 21.70 10.43
N GLY A 164 20.89 22.68 9.79
CA GLY A 164 20.76 24.09 10.14
C GLY A 164 21.25 24.49 11.54
N THR A 165 22.09 23.68 12.20
CA THR A 165 22.65 24.03 13.54
C THR A 165 24.17 24.15 13.60
N GLY A 166 24.81 24.24 12.44
CA GLY A 166 26.24 24.54 12.29
C GLY A 166 26.96 23.59 11.35
N GLY A 167 28.27 23.84 11.16
CA GLY A 167 29.06 23.12 10.18
C GLY A 167 28.72 23.55 8.75
N PHE A 168 28.94 22.64 7.81
CA PHE A 168 28.47 22.79 6.42
C PHE A 168 27.13 22.06 6.22
N SER A 169 26.24 22.69 5.47
CA SER A 169 24.90 22.20 5.13
C SER A 169 24.46 22.75 3.77
N ASP A 170 23.56 22.04 3.09
CA ASP A 170 22.97 22.43 1.81
C ASP A 170 21.52 21.89 1.71
N LEU A 171 20.68 22.55 0.91
CA LEU A 171 19.28 22.22 0.66
C LEU A 171 18.99 22.19 -0.86
N ALA A 172 19.53 21.20 -1.55
CA ALA A 172 19.19 20.96 -2.94
C ALA A 172 17.72 20.48 -3.07
N SER A 173 17.01 20.91 -4.11
CA SER A 173 15.63 20.48 -4.36
C SER A 173 15.25 20.55 -5.84
N VAL A 174 14.38 19.62 -6.26
CA VAL A 174 13.76 19.63 -7.59
C VAL A 174 12.28 19.97 -7.47
N ILE A 175 11.76 20.75 -8.42
CA ILE A 175 10.35 21.14 -8.48
C ILE A 175 9.60 20.14 -9.36
N ASN A 176 8.51 19.61 -8.83
CA ASN A 176 7.61 18.67 -9.47
C ASN A 176 6.25 19.33 -9.66
N THR A 177 5.47 18.89 -10.65
CA THR A 177 4.06 19.27 -10.78
C THR A 177 3.26 18.12 -11.37
N ILE A 178 2.47 17.46 -10.52
CA ILE A 178 1.48 16.47 -10.95
C ILE A 178 0.21 17.21 -11.37
N THR A 179 -0.39 16.79 -12.48
CA THR A 179 -1.70 17.27 -12.95
C THR A 179 -2.66 16.09 -12.97
N ALA A 180 -3.87 16.26 -12.44
CA ALA A 180 -4.90 15.24 -12.53
C ALA A 180 -5.41 15.09 -13.97
N GLY A 181 -5.58 13.84 -14.41
CA GLY A 181 -6.19 13.53 -15.69
C GLY A 181 -7.60 14.12 -15.85
N THR A 182 -8.01 14.31 -17.10
CA THR A 182 -9.38 14.73 -17.45
C THR A 182 -10.14 13.56 -18.09
N THR A 183 -11.46 13.50 -17.90
CA THR A 183 -12.36 12.54 -18.57
C THR A 183 -12.14 12.42 -20.08
N GLN A 184 -11.73 13.50 -20.76
CA GLN A 184 -11.41 13.46 -22.19
C GLN A 184 -10.05 12.81 -22.49
N GLY A 185 -9.08 12.89 -21.57
CA GLY A 185 -7.76 12.26 -21.68
C GLY A 185 -7.77 10.73 -21.47
N CYS A 186 -8.70 10.20 -20.67
CA CYS A 186 -8.91 8.77 -20.45
C CYS A 186 -9.04 7.96 -21.77
N ASN A 187 -9.47 8.59 -22.86
CA ASN A 187 -9.70 7.92 -24.15
C ASN A 187 -8.42 7.56 -24.92
N ASN A 188 -7.27 8.16 -24.56
CA ASN A 188 -5.99 7.94 -25.25
C ASN A 188 -4.96 7.19 -24.39
N VAL A 189 -5.07 7.27 -23.05
CA VAL A 189 -4.38 6.36 -22.15
C VAL A 189 -5.16 5.05 -22.14
N GLY A 190 -4.98 4.26 -23.20
CA GLY A 190 -5.51 2.90 -23.25
C GLY A 190 -5.01 2.16 -22.00
N PRO A 191 -5.89 1.46 -21.27
CA PRO A 191 -5.46 0.78 -20.05
C PRO A 191 -4.37 -0.24 -20.43
N GLU A 192 -3.24 -0.18 -19.73
CA GLU A 192 -2.52 -1.42 -19.44
C GLU A 192 -3.56 -2.35 -18.82
N GLN A 193 -3.88 -3.43 -19.54
CA GLN A 193 -5.19 -4.07 -19.40
C GLN A 193 -5.24 -4.87 -18.11
N ALA A 194 -5.61 -4.19 -17.03
CA ALA A 194 -5.63 -4.70 -15.66
C ALA A 194 -6.21 -6.11 -15.62
N PRO A 195 -5.50 -7.10 -15.02
CA PRO A 195 -5.87 -8.50 -15.16
C PRO A 195 -7.33 -8.75 -14.80
N SER A 196 -8.00 -9.57 -15.61
CA SER A 196 -9.44 -9.81 -15.49
C SER A 196 -9.83 -10.39 -14.12
N ILE A 197 -8.91 -11.17 -13.54
CA ILE A 197 -8.87 -11.46 -12.09
C ILE A 197 -7.50 -11.01 -11.57
N VAL A 198 -7.46 -10.26 -10.47
CA VAL A 198 -6.23 -9.93 -9.73
C VAL A 198 -6.21 -10.60 -8.36
N ILE A 199 -5.02 -10.86 -7.83
CA ILE A 199 -4.77 -11.12 -6.42
C ILE A 199 -4.88 -9.77 -5.69
N ASN A 200 -5.91 -9.63 -4.86
CA ASN A 200 -6.42 -8.35 -4.38
C ASN A 200 -5.98 -8.01 -2.95
N GLU A 201 -5.85 -9.02 -2.09
CA GLU A 201 -5.43 -8.88 -0.70
C GLU A 201 -4.82 -10.20 -0.18
N ILE A 202 -3.78 -10.15 0.65
CA ILE A 202 -3.12 -11.34 1.23
C ILE A 202 -2.78 -11.11 2.72
N MET A 203 -3.21 -12.02 3.58
CA MET A 203 -2.81 -12.11 4.98
C MET A 203 -1.70 -13.16 5.14
N TRP A 204 -0.50 -12.84 4.65
CA TRP A 204 0.63 -13.79 4.57
C TRP A 204 1.25 -14.14 5.93
N MET A 205 0.97 -13.34 6.97
CA MET A 205 1.52 -13.49 8.32
C MET A 205 0.63 -14.25 9.31
N GLY A 206 -0.66 -14.40 9.01
CA GLY A 206 -1.67 -14.93 9.95
C GLY A 206 -2.12 -13.90 10.99
N SER A 207 -3.27 -14.15 11.61
CA SER A 207 -3.91 -13.26 12.58
C SER A 207 -3.28 -13.33 13.98
N THR A 208 -3.73 -12.45 14.87
CA THR A 208 -3.42 -12.50 16.31
C THR A 208 -3.97 -13.76 17.00
N VAL A 209 -4.94 -14.45 16.39
CA VAL A 209 -5.48 -15.74 16.87
C VAL A 209 -4.56 -16.90 16.52
N ALA A 210 -4.03 -16.96 15.29
CA ALA A 210 -3.04 -17.95 14.90
C ALA A 210 -2.08 -17.44 13.81
N PRO A 211 -0.75 -17.69 13.93
CA PRO A 211 0.25 -17.29 12.94
C PRO A 211 0.15 -18.08 11.62
N ASP A 212 -0.83 -18.97 11.50
CA ASP A 212 -1.16 -19.70 10.29
C ASP A 212 -2.65 -19.58 9.88
N ASP A 213 -3.36 -18.60 10.44
CA ASP A 213 -4.67 -18.11 9.95
C ASP A 213 -4.52 -17.29 8.67
N LEU A 214 -4.01 -17.95 7.64
CA LEU A 214 -3.67 -17.33 6.36
C LEU A 214 -4.91 -17.22 5.48
N TRP A 215 -4.97 -16.14 4.71
CA TRP A 215 -5.94 -15.99 3.62
C TRP A 215 -5.39 -15.14 2.46
N LEU A 216 -6.03 -15.29 1.31
CA LEU A 216 -5.77 -14.58 0.06
C LEU A 216 -7.09 -14.35 -0.65
N GLU A 217 -7.27 -13.16 -1.22
CA GLU A 217 -8.47 -12.79 -1.96
C GLU A 217 -8.16 -12.57 -3.44
N LEU A 218 -9.08 -13.03 -4.30
CA LEU A 218 -9.10 -12.70 -5.72
C LEU A 218 -10.23 -11.72 -6.03
N ARG A 219 -9.99 -10.74 -6.90
CA ARG A 219 -10.98 -9.76 -7.36
C ARG A 219 -11.15 -9.83 -8.87
N ASN A 220 -12.40 -9.94 -9.32
CA ASN A 220 -12.77 -9.71 -10.71
C ASN A 220 -12.79 -8.20 -10.99
N THR A 221 -12.04 -7.76 -11.99
CA THR A 221 -11.91 -6.35 -12.37
C THR A 221 -12.94 -5.91 -13.42
N THR A 222 -13.75 -6.85 -13.93
CA THR A 222 -14.66 -6.66 -15.08
C THR A 222 -16.14 -6.58 -14.67
N ASP A 223 -16.98 -6.12 -15.60
CA ASP A 223 -18.44 -6.06 -15.46
C ASP A 223 -19.15 -7.38 -15.78
N GLN A 224 -18.40 -8.47 -16.08
CA GLN A 224 -18.94 -9.78 -16.45
C GLN A 224 -18.49 -10.86 -15.45
N PRO A 225 -19.29 -11.92 -15.22
CA PRO A 225 -18.85 -13.05 -14.41
C PRO A 225 -17.73 -13.84 -15.10
N ILE A 226 -16.72 -14.27 -14.35
CA ILE A 226 -15.58 -15.04 -14.87
C ILE A 226 -15.55 -16.42 -14.21
N ASP A 227 -15.56 -17.47 -15.03
CA ASP A 227 -15.31 -18.86 -14.59
C ASP A 227 -13.80 -19.09 -14.46
N ILE A 228 -13.33 -19.15 -13.20
CA ILE A 228 -11.96 -19.53 -12.84
C ILE A 228 -11.82 -21.04 -12.62
N GLY A 229 -12.84 -21.84 -12.98
CA GLY A 229 -12.76 -23.28 -12.87
C GLY A 229 -11.59 -23.88 -13.66
N LEU A 230 -10.90 -24.85 -13.07
CA LEU A 230 -9.65 -25.44 -13.57
C LEU A 230 -8.44 -24.50 -13.65
N TRP A 231 -8.55 -23.22 -13.26
CA TRP A 231 -7.39 -22.34 -13.08
C TRP A 231 -6.50 -22.85 -11.93
N THR A 232 -5.24 -22.42 -11.90
CA THR A 232 -4.24 -22.86 -10.92
C THR A 232 -3.72 -21.67 -10.11
N LEU A 233 -3.70 -21.82 -8.79
CA LEU A 233 -3.01 -20.92 -7.85
C LEU A 233 -1.68 -21.57 -7.45
N GLU A 234 -0.55 -20.99 -7.87
CA GLU A 234 0.80 -21.46 -7.51
C GLU A 234 1.40 -20.69 -6.33
N ASN A 235 2.31 -21.34 -5.61
CA ASN A 235 3.09 -20.79 -4.49
C ASN A 235 2.28 -20.29 -3.27
N ALA A 236 1.01 -20.68 -3.18
CA ALA A 236 0.14 -20.45 -2.01
C ALA A 236 -0.14 -21.74 -1.21
N THR A 237 0.64 -22.81 -1.39
CA THR A 237 0.49 -24.09 -0.66
C THR A 237 1.86 -24.67 -0.31
N PRO A 238 1.98 -25.58 0.68
CA PRO A 238 3.18 -26.39 0.84
C PRO A 238 3.48 -27.19 -0.42
N ALA A 239 4.76 -27.53 -0.62
CA ALA A 239 5.18 -28.33 -1.75
C ALA A 239 4.64 -29.76 -1.64
N ASP A 240 4.19 -30.31 -2.77
CA ASP A 240 3.89 -31.74 -2.85
C ASP A 240 5.17 -32.60 -2.87
N LYS A 241 5.00 -33.92 -2.93
CA LYS A 241 6.12 -34.88 -2.95
C LYS A 241 7.02 -34.81 -4.20
N TYR A 242 6.71 -33.96 -5.17
CA TYR A 242 7.50 -33.66 -6.36
C TYR A 242 8.09 -32.24 -6.33
N GLY A 243 7.90 -31.48 -5.24
CA GLY A 243 8.35 -30.10 -5.09
C GLY A 243 7.36 -29.04 -5.58
N VAL A 244 6.15 -29.42 -6.00
CA VAL A 244 5.22 -28.50 -6.67
C VAL A 244 4.25 -27.87 -5.66
N ARG A 245 4.25 -26.54 -5.55
CA ARG A 245 3.31 -25.76 -4.73
C ARG A 245 2.16 -25.24 -5.59
N ARG A 246 1.02 -25.95 -5.64
CA ARG A 246 -0.16 -25.48 -6.37
C ARG A 246 -1.48 -26.06 -5.89
N TYR A 247 -2.53 -25.26 -6.05
CA TYR A 247 -3.94 -25.65 -5.95
C TYR A 247 -4.63 -25.44 -7.31
N GLN A 248 -5.61 -26.28 -7.65
CA GLN A 248 -6.44 -26.09 -8.86
C GLN A 248 -7.90 -25.89 -8.43
N PHE A 249 -8.54 -24.84 -8.94
CA PHE A 249 -9.95 -24.55 -8.65
C PHE A 249 -10.87 -25.62 -9.24
N LEU A 250 -11.97 -25.89 -8.54
CA LEU A 250 -12.98 -26.84 -8.99
C LEU A 250 -13.62 -26.35 -10.30
N PRO A 251 -14.11 -27.25 -11.18
CA PRO A 251 -14.88 -26.82 -12.36
C PRO A 251 -16.07 -25.94 -11.96
N THR A 252 -16.38 -24.91 -12.77
CA THR A 252 -17.49 -23.96 -12.56
C THR A 252 -17.37 -23.07 -11.31
N THR A 253 -16.16 -22.83 -10.79
CA THR A 253 -15.92 -21.77 -9.79
C THR A 253 -15.99 -20.40 -10.48
N ILE A 254 -17.06 -19.64 -10.25
CA ILE A 254 -17.32 -18.35 -10.89
C ILE A 254 -17.16 -17.20 -9.90
N ILE A 255 -16.40 -16.17 -10.27
CA ILE A 255 -16.36 -14.88 -9.56
C ILE A 255 -17.34 -13.90 -10.26
N PRO A 256 -18.32 -13.31 -9.55
CA PRO A 256 -19.28 -12.35 -10.12
C PRO A 256 -18.63 -11.07 -10.70
N PRO A 257 -19.36 -10.26 -11.50
CA PRO A 257 -18.95 -8.90 -11.89
C PRO A 257 -18.49 -8.07 -10.69
N ALA A 258 -17.33 -7.41 -10.81
CA ALA A 258 -16.66 -6.66 -9.73
C ALA A 258 -16.47 -7.45 -8.40
N GLY A 259 -16.68 -8.77 -8.41
CA GLY A 259 -16.79 -9.60 -7.24
C GLY A 259 -15.45 -10.00 -6.64
N LEU A 260 -15.51 -10.42 -5.37
CA LEU A 260 -14.38 -10.91 -4.59
C LEU A 260 -14.53 -12.42 -4.35
N PHE A 261 -13.44 -13.09 -4.01
CA PHE A 261 -13.41 -14.52 -3.72
C PHE A 261 -12.33 -14.81 -2.68
N VAL A 262 -12.74 -15.08 -1.44
CA VAL A 262 -11.85 -15.27 -0.29
C VAL A 262 -11.43 -16.73 -0.16
N ILE A 263 -10.11 -16.95 -0.19
CA ILE A 263 -9.46 -18.24 0.01
C ILE A 263 -8.73 -18.22 1.34
N SER A 264 -9.22 -18.92 2.35
CA SER A 264 -8.61 -18.97 3.69
C SER A 264 -8.15 -20.37 4.06
N ARG A 265 -7.24 -20.49 5.04
CA ARG A 265 -6.87 -21.79 5.58
C ARG A 265 -7.94 -22.37 6.50
N TYR A 266 -8.55 -21.52 7.33
CA TYR A 266 -9.59 -21.89 8.29
C TYR A 266 -10.94 -21.29 7.89
N HIS A 267 -12.02 -22.03 8.16
CA HIS A 267 -13.38 -21.51 8.11
C HIS A 267 -13.62 -20.63 9.35
N ASN A 268 -14.56 -19.68 9.28
CA ASN A 268 -14.77 -18.68 10.34
C ASN A 268 -15.27 -19.26 11.68
N ASP A 269 -15.83 -20.47 11.70
CA ASP A 269 -16.17 -21.19 12.95
C ASP A 269 -15.00 -21.96 13.57
N SER A 270 -13.77 -21.78 13.06
CA SER A 270 -12.55 -22.39 13.59
C SER A 270 -12.00 -21.59 14.78
N PRO A 271 -11.62 -22.24 15.91
CA PRO A 271 -10.91 -21.58 17.02
C PRO A 271 -9.46 -21.17 16.68
N PHE A 272 -9.06 -21.33 15.41
CA PHE A 272 -7.78 -20.88 14.85
C PHE A 272 -7.97 -19.80 13.77
N SER A 273 -9.17 -19.23 13.63
CA SER A 273 -9.39 -18.08 12.74
C SER A 273 -9.85 -16.86 13.52
N ALA A 274 -9.52 -15.68 12.99
CA ALA A 274 -10.08 -14.39 13.42
C ALA A 274 -11.13 -13.86 12.44
N LEU A 275 -11.30 -14.49 11.27
CA LEU A 275 -12.22 -14.07 10.21
C LEU A 275 -13.68 -14.12 10.70
N ARG A 276 -14.39 -12.99 10.58
CA ARG A 276 -15.82 -12.87 10.91
C ARG A 276 -16.70 -13.65 9.93
N GLU A 277 -16.51 -13.35 8.66
CA GLU A 277 -17.36 -13.80 7.57
C GLU A 277 -16.83 -15.07 6.92
N LYS A 278 -17.74 -15.82 6.31
CA LYS A 278 -17.41 -17.12 5.74
C LYS A 278 -16.57 -16.97 4.46
N PRO A 279 -15.43 -17.68 4.32
CA PRO A 279 -14.67 -17.74 3.07
C PRO A 279 -15.42 -18.52 1.97
N ASP A 280 -15.28 -18.08 0.72
CA ASP A 280 -15.77 -18.80 -0.46
C ASP A 280 -15.09 -20.16 -0.63
N LEU A 281 -13.79 -20.23 -0.30
CA LEU A 281 -12.99 -21.45 -0.34
C LEU A 281 -12.15 -21.61 0.92
N GLN A 282 -12.52 -22.58 1.77
CA GLN A 282 -11.59 -23.09 2.77
C GLN A 282 -10.56 -24.03 2.10
N LEU A 283 -9.33 -23.55 1.98
CA LEU A 283 -8.17 -24.32 1.54
C LEU A 283 -7.27 -24.61 2.75
N GLY A 284 -7.55 -25.69 3.49
CA GLY A 284 -6.78 -26.11 4.68
C GLY A 284 -5.29 -26.45 4.46
N LYS A 285 -4.76 -26.19 3.27
CA LYS A 285 -3.33 -26.23 2.89
C LYS A 285 -2.84 -24.90 2.31
N LEU A 286 -3.53 -23.79 2.54
CA LEU A 286 -3.01 -22.47 2.18
C LEU A 286 -1.77 -22.20 3.04
N SER A 287 -0.68 -21.75 2.42
CA SER A 287 0.61 -21.54 3.09
C SER A 287 1.45 -20.54 2.33
N PHE A 288 2.10 -19.65 3.07
CA PHE A 288 3.02 -18.63 2.58
C PHE A 288 4.31 -18.69 3.41
N GLU A 289 5.47 -18.60 2.76
CA GLU A 289 6.75 -18.46 3.45
C GLU A 289 6.94 -16.99 3.85
N LYS A 290 7.06 -16.71 5.16
CA LYS A 290 7.13 -15.32 5.67
C LYS A 290 8.38 -14.55 5.26
N ILE A 291 9.51 -15.24 5.10
CA ILE A 291 10.83 -14.61 4.86
C ILE A 291 11.10 -14.46 3.36
N SER A 292 10.78 -15.47 2.56
CA SER A 292 10.89 -15.43 1.11
C SER A 292 10.08 -16.57 0.48
N ASN A 293 9.05 -16.20 -0.29
CA ASN A 293 8.18 -17.07 -1.05
C ASN A 293 8.44 -16.83 -2.54
N ASP A 294 8.33 -17.83 -3.43
CA ASP A 294 8.26 -17.48 -4.85
C ASP A 294 6.96 -16.69 -5.11
N PRO A 295 6.92 -15.76 -6.09
CA PRO A 295 5.71 -14.99 -6.38
C PRO A 295 4.47 -15.87 -6.49
N VAL A 296 3.40 -15.50 -5.77
CA VAL A 296 2.11 -16.17 -5.89
C VAL A 296 1.59 -15.91 -7.30
N ARG A 297 1.11 -16.94 -7.99
CA ARG A 297 0.63 -16.80 -9.38
C ARG A 297 -0.77 -17.34 -9.54
N LEU A 298 -1.61 -16.61 -10.26
CA LEU A 298 -2.87 -17.10 -10.79
C LEU A 298 -2.71 -17.40 -12.27
N LEU A 299 -2.87 -18.66 -12.67
CA LEU A 299 -2.77 -19.12 -14.05
C LEU A 299 -4.13 -19.64 -14.52
N ASN A 300 -4.51 -19.36 -15.75
CA ASN A 300 -5.74 -19.89 -16.34
C ASN A 300 -5.61 -21.39 -16.68
N GLN A 301 -6.71 -21.98 -17.18
CA GLN A 301 -6.75 -23.40 -17.60
C GLN A 301 -5.74 -23.80 -18.70
N ASN A 302 -5.17 -22.85 -19.45
CA ASN A 302 -4.15 -23.09 -20.47
C ASN A 302 -2.72 -23.09 -19.88
N GLY A 303 -2.55 -22.65 -18.63
CA GLY A 303 -1.24 -22.35 -18.03
C GLY A 303 -0.70 -20.96 -18.37
N GLU A 304 -1.54 -20.05 -18.86
CA GLU A 304 -1.16 -18.64 -19.07
C GLU A 304 -1.33 -17.89 -17.74
N ILE A 305 -0.30 -17.14 -17.32
CA ILE A 305 -0.36 -16.30 -16.13
C ILE A 305 -1.35 -15.16 -16.38
N ILE A 306 -2.29 -14.98 -15.47
CA ILE A 306 -3.26 -13.88 -15.48
C ILE A 306 -2.78 -12.77 -14.54
N ASP A 307 -2.38 -13.12 -13.31
CA ASP A 307 -1.84 -12.16 -12.35
C ASP A 307 -0.78 -12.80 -11.43
N GLN A 308 0.05 -11.97 -10.83
CA GLN A 308 1.04 -12.36 -9.84
C GLN A 308 1.08 -11.40 -8.65
N ALA A 309 1.44 -11.92 -7.47
CA ALA A 309 1.80 -11.12 -6.31
C ALA A 309 3.24 -11.43 -5.89
N LYS A 310 4.01 -10.37 -5.63
CA LYS A 310 5.35 -10.46 -5.03
C LYS A 310 5.28 -11.16 -3.67
N GLY A 311 6.29 -11.96 -3.35
CA GLY A 311 6.43 -12.65 -2.06
C GLY A 311 7.86 -13.06 -1.70
N ASP A 312 8.83 -12.83 -2.59
CA ASP A 312 10.26 -13.07 -2.37
C ASP A 312 10.83 -12.11 -1.31
N THR A 313 10.23 -10.93 -1.24
CA THR A 313 10.03 -10.11 -0.03
C THR A 313 8.59 -9.60 -0.13
N TRP A 314 7.79 -9.69 0.92
CA TRP A 314 6.39 -9.27 0.89
C TRP A 314 6.31 -7.74 0.86
N PRO A 315 5.78 -7.11 -0.21
CA PRO A 315 5.92 -5.67 -0.40
C PRO A 315 5.09 -4.78 0.52
N ALA A 316 4.13 -5.36 1.25
CA ALA A 316 3.44 -4.71 2.35
C ALA A 316 2.80 -5.77 3.28
N GLY A 317 2.06 -5.30 4.27
CA GLY A 317 1.57 -6.09 5.39
C GLY A 317 2.56 -6.13 6.55
N ILE A 318 2.06 -6.26 7.78
CA ILE A 318 2.85 -6.10 9.02
C ILE A 318 2.62 -7.30 9.94
N ASP A 319 3.71 -7.85 10.49
CA ASP A 319 3.73 -9.06 11.35
C ASP A 319 4.17 -8.74 12.80
N GLU A 320 3.77 -7.60 13.35
CA GLU A 320 4.16 -7.15 14.71
C GLU A 320 3.14 -7.56 15.78
N THR A 321 2.88 -6.73 16.80
CA THR A 321 1.81 -6.96 17.78
C THR A 321 0.43 -6.79 17.18
N GLU A 322 0.31 -5.94 16.16
CA GLU A 322 -0.85 -5.84 15.28
C GLU A 322 -0.50 -6.47 13.93
N LYS A 323 -1.50 -7.05 13.27
CA LYS A 323 -1.35 -7.84 12.04
C LYS A 323 -2.11 -7.15 10.92
N HIS A 324 -1.39 -6.67 9.91
CA HIS A 324 -1.98 -5.91 8.82
C HIS A 324 -1.83 -6.67 7.51
N SER A 325 -2.92 -6.87 6.79
CA SER A 325 -2.92 -7.51 5.47
C SER A 325 -2.18 -6.66 4.42
N MET A 326 -1.74 -7.34 3.36
CA MET A 326 -1.14 -6.74 2.17
C MET A 326 -2.23 -6.54 1.10
N GLN A 327 -2.61 -5.28 0.84
CA GLN A 327 -3.66 -4.90 -0.10
C GLN A 327 -3.10 -4.41 -1.43
N ARG A 328 -3.69 -4.85 -2.55
CA ARG A 328 -3.39 -4.36 -3.90
C ARG A 328 -3.98 -2.95 -4.06
N TRP A 329 -3.25 -2.04 -4.69
CA TRP A 329 -3.81 -0.77 -5.16
C TRP A 329 -4.86 -0.99 -6.25
N TYR A 330 -5.79 -0.04 -6.43
CA TYR A 330 -6.81 -0.09 -7.48
C TYR A 330 -6.92 1.25 -8.23
N PRO A 331 -7.03 1.24 -9.58
CA PRO A 331 -6.80 0.11 -10.50
C PRO A 331 -5.44 -0.59 -10.29
N ALA A 332 -5.44 -1.91 -10.46
CA ALA A 332 -4.30 -2.75 -10.11
C ALA A 332 -3.30 -2.87 -11.27
N GLY A 333 -2.09 -2.34 -11.09
CA GLY A 333 -0.94 -2.59 -11.95
C GLY A 333 -0.18 -3.88 -11.58
N ASP A 334 1.01 -4.08 -12.15
CA ASP A 334 1.85 -5.28 -11.92
C ASP A 334 2.15 -5.55 -10.43
N GLY A 335 1.60 -6.65 -9.92
CA GLY A 335 1.76 -7.07 -8.53
C GLY A 335 3.14 -7.63 -8.18
N LEU A 336 4.08 -7.72 -9.13
CA LEU A 336 5.50 -7.93 -8.84
C LEU A 336 6.23 -6.65 -8.36
N LEU A 337 5.63 -5.48 -8.58
CA LEU A 337 6.17 -4.18 -8.13
C LEU A 337 5.66 -3.85 -6.73
N TRP A 338 6.57 -3.38 -5.86
CA TRP A 338 6.24 -2.90 -4.51
C TRP A 338 5.14 -1.83 -4.51
N THR A 339 5.20 -0.95 -5.51
CA THR A 339 4.29 0.18 -5.75
C THR A 339 2.83 -0.21 -5.85
N ASN A 340 2.51 -1.46 -6.25
CA ASN A 340 1.13 -1.92 -6.35
C ASN A 340 0.56 -2.48 -5.04
N TRP A 341 1.27 -2.37 -3.90
CA TRP A 341 0.79 -2.86 -2.60
C TRP A 341 0.85 -1.81 -1.46
N ALA A 342 0.01 -2.01 -0.44
CA ALA A 342 -0.02 -1.23 0.80
C ALA A 342 -0.49 -2.09 1.99
N SER A 343 -0.02 -1.77 3.20
CA SER A 343 -0.50 -2.40 4.45
C SER A 343 -1.86 -1.81 4.84
N CYS A 344 -2.84 -2.60 5.28
CA CYS A 344 -4.13 -2.04 5.74
C CYS A 344 -3.95 -1.28 7.07
N LEU A 345 -3.70 0.04 7.02
CA LEU A 345 -3.39 0.88 8.19
C LEU A 345 -4.58 1.70 8.73
N ASP A 346 -5.71 1.72 8.02
CA ASP A 346 -6.89 2.49 8.45
C ASP A 346 -7.64 1.80 9.60
N GLU A 347 -8.19 2.54 10.56
CA GLU A 347 -8.97 1.96 11.68
C GLU A 347 -10.21 1.20 11.18
N THR A 348 -10.73 1.52 9.98
CA THR A 348 -11.80 0.72 9.34
C THR A 348 -11.36 -0.70 8.98
N CYS A 349 -10.07 -0.95 8.74
CA CYS A 349 -9.52 -2.30 8.52
C CYS A 349 -9.71 -3.22 9.74
N LYS A 350 -9.91 -2.66 10.94
CA LYS A 350 -10.00 -3.38 12.23
C LYS A 350 -11.43 -3.75 12.62
N ASN A 351 -12.40 -3.42 11.77
CA ASN A 351 -13.82 -3.48 12.11
C ASN A 351 -14.36 -4.90 12.33
N ILE A 352 -15.31 -5.05 13.25
CA ILE A 352 -16.05 -6.29 13.53
C ILE A 352 -16.93 -6.83 12.38
N LEU A 353 -16.94 -6.15 11.22
CA LEU A 353 -17.45 -6.66 9.95
C LEU A 353 -16.51 -7.72 9.35
N TYR A 354 -15.20 -7.61 9.59
CA TYR A 354 -14.16 -8.46 9.01
C TYR A 354 -13.58 -9.46 10.01
N TRP A 355 -13.54 -9.06 11.28
CA TRP A 355 -12.94 -9.83 12.37
C TRP A 355 -13.96 -10.15 13.46
N ASP A 356 -13.79 -11.25 14.18
CA ASP A 356 -14.67 -11.60 15.31
C ASP A 356 -14.64 -10.54 16.42
N SER A 357 -13.49 -9.89 16.59
CA SER A 357 -13.19 -8.85 17.57
C SER A 357 -12.16 -7.86 17.00
N GLU A 358 -12.08 -6.67 17.59
CA GLU A 358 -11.15 -5.58 17.19
C GLU A 358 -9.70 -5.86 17.69
N ASP A 359 -9.30 -7.13 17.75
CA ASP A 359 -8.12 -7.65 18.45
C ASP A 359 -6.83 -7.55 17.60
N GLY A 360 -6.54 -6.34 17.13
CA GLY A 360 -5.26 -6.01 16.47
C GLY A 360 -5.06 -6.62 15.08
N ASN A 361 -6.11 -7.14 14.44
CA ASN A 361 -6.08 -7.55 13.04
C ASN A 361 -6.63 -6.45 12.15
N PHE A 362 -6.00 -6.22 10.99
CA PHE A 362 -6.36 -5.19 10.03
C PHE A 362 -6.38 -5.78 8.61
N GLY A 363 -7.50 -5.66 7.91
CA GLY A 363 -7.72 -6.10 6.53
C GLY A 363 -9.20 -6.01 6.16
N THR A 364 -9.55 -6.23 4.89
CA THR A 364 -10.94 -6.07 4.40
C THR A 364 -11.56 -7.32 3.74
N PRO A 365 -11.28 -8.56 4.21
CA PRO A 365 -11.67 -9.80 3.53
C PRO A 365 -13.17 -9.84 3.18
N GLY A 366 -13.48 -10.14 1.92
CA GLY A 366 -14.84 -10.18 1.38
C GLY A 366 -15.42 -8.81 1.01
N THR A 367 -14.64 -7.74 1.14
CA THR A 367 -15.04 -6.36 0.83
C THR A 367 -13.89 -5.57 0.19
N GLY A 368 -14.16 -4.31 -0.19
CA GLY A 368 -13.15 -3.50 -0.83
C GLY A 368 -12.05 -3.01 0.12
N ASN A 369 -10.79 -3.21 -0.29
CA ASN A 369 -9.54 -2.63 0.24
C ASN A 369 -9.72 -1.23 0.85
N ALA A 370 -9.03 -0.92 1.95
CA ALA A 370 -9.02 0.44 2.51
C ALA A 370 -8.42 1.46 1.52
N PHE A 371 -7.56 1.00 0.60
CA PHE A 371 -7.00 1.78 -0.48
C PHE A 371 -7.69 1.48 -1.81
N GLY A 372 -7.93 2.52 -2.61
CA GLY A 372 -8.38 2.34 -4.00
C GLY A 372 -9.88 2.04 -4.20
N GLN A 373 -10.74 2.16 -3.18
CA GLN A 373 -12.19 1.96 -3.33
C GLN A 373 -12.96 3.27 -3.47
N GLY A 374 -14.10 3.19 -4.15
CA GLY A 374 -14.81 4.35 -4.72
C GLY A 374 -14.46 4.54 -6.19
N PHE A 375 -13.19 4.33 -6.54
CA PHE A 375 -12.65 4.47 -7.88
C PHE A 375 -13.41 3.71 -8.97
N LEU A 376 -14.02 4.48 -9.88
CA LEU A 376 -14.28 4.00 -11.23
C LEU A 376 -13.08 4.40 -12.11
N GLY A 377 -12.18 3.46 -12.38
CA GLY A 377 -11.08 3.68 -13.34
C GLY A 377 -11.61 4.08 -14.73
N CYS A 378 -10.76 4.67 -15.57
CA CYS A 378 -11.12 5.27 -16.87
C CYS A 378 -12.04 4.41 -17.78
N GLY A 379 -12.04 3.08 -17.65
CA GLY A 379 -12.89 2.17 -18.41
C GLY A 379 -14.40 2.26 -18.13
N ASN A 380 -14.84 2.75 -16.97
CA ASN A 380 -16.26 2.76 -16.57
C ASN A 380 -16.97 4.12 -16.69
N ILE A 381 -16.32 5.13 -17.30
CA ILE A 381 -16.97 6.42 -17.58
C ILE A 381 -17.98 6.25 -18.72
N THR A 382 -19.23 5.98 -18.38
CA THR A 382 -20.35 6.05 -19.33
C THR A 382 -20.55 7.51 -19.75
N ILE A 383 -19.98 7.90 -20.90
CA ILE A 383 -20.16 9.23 -21.46
C ILE A 383 -21.62 9.37 -21.94
N ILE A 384 -22.46 9.94 -21.06
CA ILE A 384 -23.78 10.46 -21.42
C ILE A 384 -23.55 11.73 -22.25
N SER A 385 -23.22 11.57 -23.53
CA SER A 385 -23.07 12.68 -24.45
C SER A 385 -24.39 13.42 -24.57
N THR A 386 -24.39 14.68 -24.13
CA THR A 386 -25.51 15.61 -24.25
C THR A 386 -25.52 16.35 -25.59
N ASP A 387 -24.62 16.00 -26.53
CA ASP A 387 -24.55 16.51 -27.91
C ASP A 387 -25.67 15.93 -28.82
N ALA A 388 -26.86 15.80 -28.26
CA ALA A 388 -28.10 15.44 -28.95
C ALA A 388 -28.97 16.68 -29.27
N GLN A 389 -28.35 17.86 -29.40
CA GLN A 389 -28.99 19.06 -29.94
C GLN A 389 -28.13 19.75 -31.00
N ASN A 390 -28.75 19.95 -32.17
CA ASN A 390 -28.31 20.82 -33.27
C ASN A 390 -27.04 20.41 -34.06
N SER A 391 -27.13 19.29 -34.78
CA SER A 391 -26.64 19.28 -36.17
C SER A 391 -27.74 18.79 -37.12
N GLN A 392 -27.94 19.49 -38.23
CA GLN A 392 -28.90 19.07 -39.26
C GLN A 392 -28.24 18.05 -40.19
N SER A 393 -28.86 16.89 -40.35
CA SER A 393 -28.58 15.97 -41.47
C SER A 393 -29.89 15.59 -42.15
N SER A 394 -29.95 15.74 -43.47
CA SER A 394 -31.17 15.56 -44.27
C SER A 394 -31.44 14.07 -44.53
N ALA A 395 -32.56 13.55 -43.99
CA ALA A 395 -33.01 12.21 -44.30
C ALA A 395 -33.44 12.07 -45.79
N PRO A 396 -33.16 10.94 -46.45
CA PRO A 396 -33.65 10.67 -47.80
C PRO A 396 -35.15 10.32 -47.79
N ALA A 397 -35.85 10.66 -48.86
CA ALA A 397 -37.30 10.47 -48.96
C ALA A 397 -37.73 9.00 -49.14
N THR A 398 -38.83 8.62 -48.51
CA THR A 398 -39.62 7.42 -48.81
C THR A 398 -40.90 7.77 -49.59
N PRO A 399 -41.53 6.82 -50.32
CA PRO A 399 -42.61 7.14 -51.26
C PRO A 399 -43.98 7.40 -50.60
N GLU A 400 -44.85 8.07 -51.35
CA GLU A 400 -46.22 8.42 -50.97
C GLU A 400 -47.19 7.21 -51.01
N ASP A 401 -48.22 7.23 -50.17
CA ASP A 401 -49.54 6.65 -50.47
C ASP A 401 -50.64 7.54 -49.81
N PRO A 402 -51.85 7.70 -50.42
CA PRO A 402 -52.79 8.79 -50.09
C PRO A 402 -53.87 8.42 -49.05
N PRO A 403 -54.72 9.37 -48.58
CA PRO A 403 -55.26 9.34 -47.22
C PRO A 403 -56.67 8.71 -47.07
N LEU A 404 -57.04 8.47 -45.80
CA LEU A 404 -58.43 8.33 -45.35
C LEU A 404 -58.82 9.51 -44.43
N LEU A 405 -60.11 9.84 -44.42
CA LEU A 405 -60.62 11.10 -43.86
C LEU A 405 -60.76 11.10 -42.34
N GLU A 406 -60.56 12.28 -41.75
CA GLU A 406 -61.15 12.63 -40.45
C GLU A 406 -62.67 12.86 -40.58
N ASN A 407 -63.41 12.53 -39.52
CA ASN A 407 -64.64 13.25 -39.19
C ASN A 407 -64.81 13.34 -37.67
N SER A 408 -65.05 14.57 -37.20
CA SER A 408 -65.23 14.97 -35.81
C SER A 408 -66.57 14.53 -35.22
N GLU A 409 -66.68 14.50 -33.89
CA GLU A 409 -67.61 15.41 -33.19
C GLU A 409 -67.33 15.56 -31.68
N GLU A 410 -68.14 16.41 -31.06
CA GLU A 410 -68.13 16.96 -29.69
C GLU A 410 -68.15 15.90 -28.55
N ASN A 411 -67.92 16.18 -27.26
CA ASN A 411 -68.50 17.30 -26.50
C ASN A 411 -67.81 17.60 -25.14
N LEU A 412 -68.21 18.73 -24.55
CA LEU A 412 -67.77 19.34 -23.30
C LEU A 412 -68.31 18.61 -22.05
N GLY A 413 -67.57 18.69 -20.93
CA GLY A 413 -67.97 18.12 -19.64
C GLY A 413 -67.29 18.78 -18.44
N ILE A 414 -67.87 19.88 -17.94
CA ILE A 414 -67.40 20.64 -16.77
C ILE A 414 -67.93 19.99 -15.47
N MET A 415 -67.06 19.70 -14.48
CA MET A 415 -67.16 20.29 -13.12
C MET A 415 -65.95 19.98 -12.21
N MET A 416 -65.76 20.82 -11.17
CA MET A 416 -64.84 20.61 -10.05
C MET A 416 -65.63 20.39 -8.73
N MET A 417 -64.95 20.51 -7.57
CA MET A 417 -65.40 20.37 -6.16
C MET A 417 -65.13 18.96 -5.58
N GLU A 418 -64.31 18.80 -4.51
CA GLU A 418 -64.44 19.24 -3.09
C GLU A 418 -65.42 18.34 -2.29
N GLU A 419 -65.16 17.89 -1.04
CA GLU A 419 -63.95 17.91 -0.18
C GLU A 419 -64.10 16.92 1.03
N ASN A 420 -62.98 16.56 1.68
CA ASN A 420 -62.80 16.39 3.15
C ASN A 420 -63.38 15.18 3.97
N SER A 421 -62.64 14.83 5.04
CA SER A 421 -63.05 14.18 6.32
C SER A 421 -63.54 12.70 6.34
N SER A 422 -63.41 11.88 7.41
CA SER A 422 -62.51 11.89 8.61
C SER A 422 -62.68 10.61 9.48
N GLU A 423 -61.61 10.17 10.16
CA GLU A 423 -61.55 9.43 11.46
C GLU A 423 -61.94 7.92 11.59
N GLU A 424 -61.50 7.37 12.73
CA GLU A 424 -61.34 5.96 13.22
C GLU A 424 -62.52 5.51 14.16
N PRO A 425 -62.53 4.39 14.97
CA PRO A 425 -61.59 3.23 15.18
C PRO A 425 -62.24 1.79 15.31
N ALA A 426 -61.40 0.78 15.62
CA ALA A 426 -61.55 -0.28 16.66
C ALA A 426 -62.17 -1.71 16.44
N SER A 427 -61.33 -2.71 16.80
CA SER A 427 -61.59 -3.91 17.68
C SER A 427 -62.21 -5.24 17.16
N GLY A 428 -61.60 -6.39 17.53
CA GLY A 428 -62.23 -7.73 17.43
C GLY A 428 -61.35 -8.99 17.61
N THR A 429 -61.16 -9.43 18.87
CA THR A 429 -60.58 -10.70 19.44
C THR A 429 -61.21 -12.03 18.90
N ALA A 430 -60.80 -13.30 19.16
CA ALA A 430 -59.94 -13.99 20.17
C ALA A 430 -59.64 -15.48 19.73
N LEU A 431 -58.45 -16.12 19.92
CA LEU A 431 -57.88 -16.90 21.07
C LEU A 431 -58.04 -18.46 21.07
N LEU A 432 -57.20 -19.14 21.88
CA LEU A 432 -57.11 -20.59 22.27
C LEU A 432 -56.34 -21.56 21.33
N GLY A 433 -55.47 -22.46 21.82
CA GLY A 433 -54.93 -22.65 23.19
C GLY A 433 -54.02 -23.90 23.37
N GLU A 434 -53.28 -23.98 24.49
CA GLU A 434 -52.46 -25.13 24.96
C GLU A 434 -53.30 -26.12 25.81
N PRO A 435 -52.81 -27.32 26.24
CA PRO A 435 -51.81 -27.50 27.34
C PRO A 435 -50.84 -28.71 27.05
N LEU A 436 -50.12 -29.42 27.96
CA LEU A 436 -50.10 -29.59 29.44
C LEU A 436 -48.67 -30.03 29.93
N ILE A 437 -48.56 -30.74 31.06
CA ILE A 437 -47.35 -31.06 31.84
C ILE A 437 -47.29 -32.57 32.18
N LEU A 438 -46.09 -33.14 32.39
CA LEU A 438 -45.89 -34.21 33.39
C LEU A 438 -44.52 -34.10 34.08
N GLU A 439 -44.49 -34.24 35.41
CA GLU A 439 -43.27 -34.34 36.23
C GLU A 439 -42.82 -35.80 36.37
N ASN A 440 -41.54 -36.02 36.75
CA ASN A 440 -41.24 -37.05 37.76
C ASN A 440 -39.91 -36.74 38.47
N THR A 441 -39.90 -36.83 39.80
CA THR A 441 -38.68 -36.70 40.63
C THR A 441 -38.26 -38.04 41.21
N LEU A 442 -36.96 -38.24 41.41
CA LEU A 442 -36.43 -39.22 42.36
C LEU A 442 -35.17 -38.65 43.03
N ILE A 443 -35.00 -39.03 44.29
CA ILE A 443 -33.90 -38.63 45.18
C ILE A 443 -33.17 -39.90 45.59
N ASP A 444 -31.84 -39.85 45.69
CA ASP A 444 -31.14 -40.56 46.76
C ASP A 444 -29.85 -39.81 47.15
N SER A 445 -29.37 -40.02 48.38
CA SER A 445 -28.36 -39.15 49.02
C SER A 445 -27.39 -39.89 49.95
N PHE A 446 -26.08 -39.76 49.72
CA PHE A 446 -24.96 -40.21 50.57
C PHE A 446 -23.71 -39.37 50.18
N ASP A 447 -22.80 -38.91 51.04
CA ASP A 447 -22.80 -38.73 52.51
C ASP A 447 -21.67 -37.75 52.94
N THR A 448 -21.52 -37.44 54.24
CA THR A 448 -20.74 -36.31 54.81
C THR A 448 -19.22 -36.51 55.01
N ALA A 449 -18.46 -35.42 54.87
CA ALA A 449 -17.42 -34.90 55.79
C ALA A 449 -16.83 -33.59 55.17
N ASP A 450 -16.69 -32.43 55.82
CA ASP A 450 -16.16 -32.05 57.15
C ASP A 450 -14.64 -32.27 57.34
N ASP A 451 -13.84 -31.21 57.21
CA ASP A 451 -13.07 -30.63 58.34
C ASP A 451 -12.64 -29.17 58.04
N GLU A 452 -12.26 -28.39 59.05
CA GLU A 452 -11.85 -26.97 58.97
C GLU A 452 -10.33 -26.75 59.27
N THR A 453 -9.89 -25.49 59.16
CA THR A 453 -8.64 -24.91 59.76
C THR A 453 -7.30 -25.27 59.08
N ASP A 454 -6.20 -24.52 59.24
CA ASP A 454 -5.96 -23.29 60.04
C ASP A 454 -4.94 -22.32 59.37
N ASP A 455 -4.69 -21.20 60.05
CA ASP A 455 -3.78 -20.09 59.75
C ASP A 455 -2.27 -20.43 59.65
N SER A 456 -1.51 -19.42 59.20
CA SER A 456 -0.16 -19.04 59.62
C SER A 456 1.01 -19.19 58.64
N THR A 457 1.37 -18.04 58.09
CA THR A 457 2.73 -17.52 57.83
C THR A 457 3.93 -18.48 57.90
N SER A 458 4.73 -18.51 56.82
CA SER A 458 6.14 -18.14 56.93
C SER A 458 6.68 -17.60 55.60
N GLY A 459 7.66 -16.69 55.66
CA GLY A 459 8.46 -16.30 54.51
C GLY A 459 9.88 -16.87 54.65
N SER A 460 10.45 -17.37 53.56
CA SER A 460 11.88 -17.70 53.49
C SER A 460 12.42 -17.48 52.08
N THR A 461 13.68 -17.05 52.01
CA THR A 461 14.40 -16.76 50.77
C THR A 461 14.73 -18.03 49.98
N ALA A 462 14.36 -18.06 48.70
CA ALA A 462 14.95 -18.98 47.73
C ALA A 462 16.16 -18.31 47.07
N THR A 463 17.32 -18.98 47.06
CA THR A 463 18.54 -18.51 46.40
C THR A 463 18.45 -18.69 44.89
N PHE A 464 18.78 -17.65 44.13
CA PHE A 464 19.15 -17.80 42.72
C PHE A 464 20.45 -18.59 42.63
N ASP A 465 20.43 -19.71 41.91
CA ASP A 465 21.63 -20.37 41.40
C ASP A 465 21.83 -19.93 39.93
N ILE A 466 23.09 -19.75 39.51
CA ILE A 466 23.42 -19.12 38.21
C ILE A 466 24.23 -20.11 37.38
N THR A 467 23.53 -21.01 36.69
CA THR A 467 24.12 -21.82 35.63
C THR A 467 24.52 -20.91 34.46
N GLN A 468 25.82 -20.76 34.22
CA GLN A 468 26.32 -20.03 33.04
C GLN A 468 26.24 -20.92 31.80
N ASP A 469 25.67 -20.38 30.72
CA ASP A 469 25.72 -21.02 29.40
C ASP A 469 27.16 -21.10 28.86
N PRO A 470 27.50 -22.15 28.09
CA PRO A 470 28.77 -22.22 27.39
C PRO A 470 28.85 -21.18 26.26
N PRO A 471 30.05 -20.69 25.91
CA PRO A 471 30.22 -19.68 24.85
C PRO A 471 29.87 -20.24 23.46
N PRO A 472 29.53 -19.36 22.48
CA PRO A 472 29.25 -19.78 21.11
C PRO A 472 30.41 -20.53 20.46
N ILE A 473 30.07 -21.43 19.54
CA ILE A 473 31.04 -22.12 18.66
C ILE A 473 31.13 -21.33 17.36
N ASP A 474 32.33 -20.84 17.01
CA ASP A 474 32.55 -20.12 15.75
C ASP A 474 32.24 -21.01 14.52
N PRO A 475 31.62 -20.45 13.46
CA PRO A 475 31.41 -21.17 12.21
C PRO A 475 32.75 -21.43 11.49
N PRO A 476 32.87 -22.52 10.72
CA PRO A 476 34.12 -22.90 10.06
C PRO A 476 34.51 -21.90 8.96
N ILE A 477 35.77 -21.45 8.99
CA ILE A 477 36.34 -20.56 7.98
C ILE A 477 36.38 -21.27 6.62
N LEU A 478 35.61 -20.77 5.65
CA LEU A 478 35.76 -21.12 4.24
C LEU A 478 37.02 -20.46 3.68
N ASN A 479 37.97 -21.28 3.21
CA ASN A 479 39.10 -20.79 2.42
C ASN A 479 38.60 -20.29 1.06
N PRO A 480 39.14 -19.18 0.53
CA PRO A 480 38.73 -18.66 -0.78
C PRO A 480 39.08 -19.65 -1.90
N VAL A 481 38.12 -19.86 -2.81
CA VAL A 481 38.35 -20.61 -4.04
C VAL A 481 39.20 -19.76 -4.99
N THR A 482 40.36 -20.28 -5.41
CA THR A 482 41.13 -19.69 -6.50
C THR A 482 40.43 -19.97 -7.83
N GLU A 483 39.99 -18.93 -8.53
CA GLU A 483 39.54 -19.04 -9.91
C GLU A 483 40.72 -19.39 -10.83
N GLU A 484 40.70 -20.60 -11.40
CA GLU A 484 41.65 -21.00 -12.43
C GLU A 484 41.08 -20.59 -13.81
N GLN A 485 41.60 -19.48 -14.36
CA GLN A 485 41.17 -18.98 -15.68
C GLN A 485 41.52 -19.99 -16.77
N THR A 486 40.52 -20.73 -17.24
CA THR A 486 40.62 -21.66 -18.35
C THR A 486 40.19 -20.96 -19.65
N SER A 487 41.17 -20.44 -20.38
CA SER A 487 40.96 -19.82 -21.69
C SER A 487 40.53 -20.87 -22.73
N VAL A 488 39.24 -20.90 -23.09
CA VAL A 488 38.73 -21.77 -24.15
C VAL A 488 39.03 -21.16 -25.52
N GLU A 489 40.06 -21.70 -26.18
CA GLU A 489 40.46 -21.33 -27.54
C GLU A 489 39.44 -21.85 -28.57
N SER A 490 38.76 -20.94 -29.29
CA SER A 490 37.68 -21.30 -30.21
C SER A 490 38.22 -21.91 -31.52
N THR A 491 38.47 -23.21 -31.50
CA THR A 491 38.78 -23.98 -32.71
C THR A 491 37.52 -24.13 -33.58
N GLY A 492 37.58 -23.60 -34.80
CA GLY A 492 36.42 -23.54 -35.69
C GLY A 492 36.01 -24.92 -36.24
N VAL A 493 34.70 -25.16 -36.31
CA VAL A 493 34.10 -26.28 -37.05
C VAL A 493 33.25 -25.71 -38.17
N GLU A 494 33.75 -25.85 -39.39
CA GLU A 494 33.04 -25.50 -40.62
C GLU A 494 31.96 -26.54 -40.91
N LEU A 495 30.70 -26.11 -41.07
CA LEU A 495 29.58 -26.96 -41.49
C LEU A 495 29.09 -26.56 -42.88
N PRO A 496 28.75 -27.53 -43.76
CA PRO A 496 28.65 -27.30 -45.19
C PRO A 496 27.34 -26.62 -45.61
N THR A 497 27.44 -25.83 -46.69
CA THR A 497 26.29 -25.30 -47.43
C THR A 497 25.64 -26.39 -48.30
N GLU A 498 24.32 -26.50 -48.27
CA GLU A 498 23.51 -27.11 -49.34
C GLU A 498 22.40 -26.14 -49.81
N PRO A 499 21.84 -26.33 -51.03
CA PRO A 499 21.49 -25.19 -51.88
C PRO A 499 20.01 -24.79 -51.87
N SER A 500 19.75 -23.57 -52.37
CA SER A 500 18.42 -23.05 -52.65
C SER A 500 17.78 -23.70 -53.89
N ILE A 501 16.58 -24.26 -53.72
CA ILE A 501 15.45 -24.22 -54.69
C ILE A 501 14.19 -23.90 -53.90
#